data_AF-I5AXS9-F1
#
_entry.id   AF-I5AXS9-F1
#
_cell.length_a   1.000
_cell.length_b   1.000
_cell.length_c   1.000
_cell.angle_alpha   90.00
_cell.angle_beta   90.00
_cell.angle_gamma   90.00
#
_symmetry.space_group_name_H-M   'P 1'
#
loop_
_entity.id
_entity.type
_entity.pdbx_description
1 polymer ?
#
loop_
_entity_poly.entity_id
_entity_poly.type
_entity_poly.pdbx_seq_one_letter_code
_entity_poly.pdbx_strand_id
1 'polypeptide(L)'
;MPRNQFQRMIFALLTVIITVHGYVFYSLYVVNGKLLMEITGADSVLGAIKTQGGVYMFGRMLPIWAVVIVEFCFAYSLECLVGSPMSFKMACRMFDPKNNHPMIFETAIISCTVLIMCPAMSFIAAFLYYPYYNGFNVFTLLANWIELICHNFPFAFFSQVFFIQPFVRWAFGKIFAKDIAARNKNVSVERPKDETEAIADIFKRMDEIQERLEHERRQRKKLAERINQ
;
A
#
# COMPACT_ATOMS: atom_id res chain seq x y z
N MET A 1 2.88 -6.83 -16.08
CA MET A 1 2.86 -7.36 -14.69
C MET A 1 4.20 -8.03 -14.38
N PRO A 2 4.73 -7.87 -13.15
CA PRO A 2 5.95 -8.53 -12.70
C PRO A 2 5.81 -10.07 -12.64
N ARG A 3 6.75 -10.82 -13.21
CA ARG A 3 6.74 -12.31 -13.19
C ARG A 3 7.47 -12.86 -11.98
N ASN A 4 8.67 -12.35 -11.72
CA ASN A 4 9.58 -12.87 -10.70
C ASN A 4 9.39 -12.18 -9.35
N GLN A 5 9.75 -12.84 -8.25
CA GLN A 5 9.68 -12.22 -6.92
C GLN A 5 10.49 -10.93 -6.85
N PHE A 6 11.65 -10.86 -7.52
CA PHE A 6 12.45 -9.64 -7.64
C PHE A 6 11.70 -8.49 -8.33
N GLN A 7 11.02 -8.77 -9.44
CA GLN A 7 10.22 -7.77 -10.16
C GLN A 7 9.02 -7.30 -9.33
N ARG A 8 8.39 -8.20 -8.56
CA ARG A 8 7.29 -7.84 -7.63
C ARG A 8 7.81 -6.94 -6.51
N MET A 9 8.97 -7.26 -5.96
CA MET A 9 9.62 -6.45 -4.93
C MET A 9 9.95 -5.06 -5.43
N ILE A 10 10.52 -4.91 -6.64
CA ILE A 10 10.80 -3.60 -7.24
C ILE A 10 9.51 -2.81 -7.49
N PHE A 11 8.47 -3.45 -8.01
CA PHE A 11 7.19 -2.80 -8.25
C PHE A 11 6.55 -2.29 -6.95
N ALA A 12 6.58 -3.11 -5.89
CA ALA A 12 6.13 -2.73 -4.56
C ALA A 12 6.98 -1.59 -3.98
N LEU A 13 8.30 -1.69 -4.08
CA LEU A 13 9.24 -0.66 -3.61
C LEU A 13 8.99 0.70 -4.29
N LEU A 14 8.85 0.74 -5.61
CA LEU A 14 8.53 1.96 -6.35
C LEU A 14 7.22 2.57 -5.88
N THR A 15 6.19 1.75 -5.71
CA THR A 15 4.88 2.19 -5.22
C THR A 15 5.00 2.80 -3.83
N VAL A 16 5.65 2.10 -2.89
CA VAL A 16 5.80 2.54 -1.50
C VAL A 16 6.62 3.83 -1.40
N ILE A 17 7.70 3.96 -2.18
CA ILE A 17 8.50 5.19 -2.19
C ILE A 17 7.63 6.38 -2.59
N ILE A 18 6.86 6.25 -3.68
CA ILE A 18 6.02 7.35 -4.19
C ILE A 18 4.89 7.67 -3.20
N THR A 19 4.20 6.65 -2.68
CA THR A 19 3.08 6.85 -1.75
C THR A 19 3.53 7.47 -0.44
N VAL A 20 4.63 7.01 0.16
CA VAL A 20 5.15 7.54 1.42
C VAL A 20 5.59 9.00 1.26
N HIS A 21 6.36 9.33 0.21
CA HIS A 21 6.77 10.72 -0.02
C HIS A 21 5.58 11.64 -0.32
N GLY A 22 4.64 11.18 -1.15
CA GLY A 22 3.42 11.94 -1.45
C GLY A 22 2.56 12.17 -0.21
N TYR A 23 2.47 11.16 0.67
CA TYR A 23 1.74 11.24 1.92
C TYR A 23 2.39 12.19 2.93
N VAL A 24 3.70 12.09 3.13
CA VAL A 24 4.45 13.01 4.02
C VAL A 24 4.33 14.44 3.54
N PHE A 25 4.43 14.68 2.22
CA PHE A 25 4.20 16.00 1.65
C PHE A 25 2.77 16.49 1.91
N TYR A 26 1.76 15.66 1.61
CA TYR A 26 0.36 15.98 1.85
C TYR A 26 0.09 16.34 3.31
N SER A 27 0.57 15.51 4.25
CA SER A 27 0.34 15.72 5.68
C SER A 27 1.02 16.99 6.19
N LEU A 28 2.30 17.22 5.85
CA LEU A 28 3.05 18.36 6.38
C LEU A 28 2.66 19.68 5.71
N TYR A 29 2.47 19.70 4.40
CA TYR A 29 2.21 20.95 3.66
C TYR A 29 0.73 21.27 3.52
N VAL A 30 -0.10 20.27 3.22
CA VAL A 30 -1.52 20.51 2.89
C VAL A 30 -2.38 20.48 4.14
N VAL A 31 -2.20 19.48 5.00
CA VAL A 31 -3.03 19.33 6.21
C VAL A 31 -2.52 20.22 7.34
N ASN A 32 -1.24 20.11 7.69
CA ASN A 32 -0.69 20.78 8.87
C ASN A 32 0.05 22.10 8.57
N GLY A 33 0.33 22.40 7.30
CA GLY A 33 1.26 23.46 6.92
C GLY A 33 0.87 24.85 7.43
N LYS A 34 -0.41 25.20 7.31
CA LYS A 34 -0.93 26.51 7.77
C LYS A 34 -0.83 26.65 9.28
N LEU A 35 -1.25 25.62 10.02
CA LEU A 35 -1.19 25.60 11.49
C LEU A 35 0.26 25.71 11.96
N LEU A 36 1.18 24.94 11.36
CA LEU A 36 2.59 24.97 11.70
C LEU A 36 3.21 26.35 11.50
N MET A 37 2.92 27.00 10.37
CA MET A 37 3.41 28.36 10.09
C MET A 37 2.80 29.40 11.05
N GLU A 38 1.53 29.26 11.41
CA GLU A 38 0.84 30.19 12.32
C GLU A 38 1.39 30.10 13.76
N ILE A 39 1.63 28.89 14.27
CA ILE A 39 2.17 28.69 15.63
C ILE A 39 3.64 29.12 15.74
N THR A 40 4.42 28.91 14.68
CA THR A 40 5.87 29.17 14.70
C THR A 40 6.26 30.54 14.15
N GLY A 41 5.33 31.25 13.49
CA GLY A 41 5.59 32.52 12.81
C GLY A 41 6.54 32.41 11.62
N ALA A 42 6.71 31.21 11.04
CA ALA A 42 7.69 30.97 9.98
C ALA A 42 7.10 31.19 8.57
N ASP A 43 7.93 31.71 7.65
CA ASP A 43 7.55 31.96 6.25
C ASP A 43 7.40 30.67 5.41
N SER A 44 7.80 29.52 5.94
CA SER A 44 7.74 28.23 5.24
C SER A 44 7.51 27.06 6.18
N VAL A 45 6.89 25.98 5.67
CA VAL A 45 6.63 24.74 6.42
C VAL A 45 7.93 24.09 6.91
N LEU A 46 9.00 24.09 6.11
CA LEU A 46 10.31 23.59 6.56
C LEU A 46 10.90 24.46 7.68
N GLY A 47 10.75 25.78 7.56
CA GLY A 47 11.14 26.72 8.61
C GLY A 47 10.36 26.46 9.90
N ALA A 48 9.05 26.27 9.79
CA ALA A 48 8.17 25.97 10.91
C ALA A 48 8.60 24.68 11.63
N ILE A 49 8.80 23.59 10.89
CA ILE A 49 9.22 22.30 11.48
C ILE A 49 10.60 22.42 12.14
N LYS A 50 11.53 23.17 11.53
CA LYS A 50 12.86 23.41 12.11
C LYS A 50 12.76 24.20 13.42
N THR A 51 11.92 25.24 13.47
CA THR A 51 11.67 26.06 14.66
C THR A 51 10.95 25.27 15.76
N GLN A 52 10.03 24.38 15.38
CA GLN A 52 9.31 23.51 16.32
C GLN A 52 10.19 22.38 16.89
N GLY A 53 11.36 22.12 16.30
CA GLY A 53 12.28 21.05 16.73
C GLY A 53 11.96 19.67 16.13
N GLY A 54 11.12 19.59 15.11
CA GLY A 54 10.74 18.35 14.43
C GLY A 54 9.25 18.09 14.40
N VAL A 55 8.88 16.84 14.18
CA VAL A 55 7.50 16.34 14.21
C VAL A 55 7.32 15.51 15.48
N TYR A 56 6.21 15.73 16.18
CA TYR A 56 5.91 15.01 17.40
C TYR A 56 5.60 13.54 17.10
N MET A 57 6.35 12.60 17.66
CA MET A 57 6.18 11.17 17.46
C MET A 57 6.69 10.41 18.69
N PHE A 58 5.97 9.40 19.16
CA PHE A 58 6.31 8.64 20.38
C PHE A 58 6.55 9.52 21.63
N GLY A 59 5.81 10.62 21.76
CA GLY A 59 5.98 11.50 22.91
C GLY A 59 7.18 12.46 22.82
N ARG A 60 7.92 12.48 21.71
CA ARG A 60 9.14 13.29 21.52
C ARG A 60 9.12 14.00 20.17
N MET A 61 9.87 15.09 20.04
CA MET A 61 10.07 15.73 18.74
C MET A 61 11.19 15.01 17.99
N LEU A 62 10.86 14.48 16.81
CA LEU A 62 11.79 13.76 15.94
C LEU A 62 11.99 14.51 14.62
N PRO A 63 13.19 14.43 14.01
CA PRO A 63 13.41 15.04 12.71
C PRO A 63 12.64 14.32 11.61
N ILE A 64 12.33 15.03 10.52
CA ILE A 64 11.52 14.52 9.40
C ILE A 64 12.07 13.21 8.83
N TRP A 65 13.40 13.07 8.70
CA TRP A 65 13.99 11.84 8.16
C TRP A 65 13.68 10.61 9.02
N ALA A 66 13.65 10.78 10.35
CA ALA A 66 13.38 9.67 11.27
C ALA A 66 11.92 9.24 11.17
N VAL A 67 11.00 10.20 11.06
CA VAL A 67 9.57 9.95 10.85
C VAL A 67 9.34 9.18 9.55
N VAL A 68 9.97 9.61 8.45
CA VAL A 68 9.87 8.95 7.14
C VAL A 68 10.34 7.49 7.22
N ILE A 69 11.45 7.21 7.92
CA ILE A 69 11.96 5.84 8.08
C ILE A 69 10.97 4.99 8.87
N VAL A 70 10.42 5.52 9.97
CA VAL A 70 9.48 4.77 10.81
C VAL A 70 8.18 4.49 10.04
N GLU A 71 7.61 5.49 9.38
CA GLU A 71 6.40 5.31 8.56
C GLU A 71 6.64 4.32 7.41
N PHE A 72 7.80 4.38 6.75
CA PHE A 72 8.18 3.43 5.71
C PHE A 72 8.24 1.99 6.26
N CYS A 73 8.87 1.77 7.41
CA CYS A 73 8.96 0.45 8.03
C CYS A 73 7.58 -0.11 8.37
N PHE A 74 6.69 0.69 8.97
CA PHE A 74 5.32 0.26 9.28
C PHE A 74 4.48 0.03 8.03
N ALA A 75 4.54 0.93 7.06
CA ALA A 75 3.81 0.82 5.80
C ALA A 75 4.22 -0.43 5.02
N TYR A 76 5.53 -0.67 4.89
CA TYR A 76 6.05 -1.85 4.21
C TYR A 76 5.68 -3.15 4.93
N SER A 77 5.79 -3.16 6.26
CA SER A 77 5.39 -4.32 7.07
C SER A 77 3.89 -4.62 6.93
N LEU A 78 3.03 -3.59 6.98
CA LEU A 78 1.59 -3.74 6.77
C LEU A 78 1.24 -4.17 5.34
N GLU A 79 1.93 -3.66 4.32
CA GLU A 79 1.76 -4.09 2.92
C GLU A 79 2.04 -5.59 2.78
N CYS A 80 3.16 -6.05 3.36
CA CYS A 80 3.54 -7.46 3.29
C CYS A 80 2.61 -8.38 4.08
N LEU A 81 2.19 -7.98 5.29
CA LEU A 81 1.41 -8.81 6.20
C LEU A 81 -0.10 -8.78 5.93
N VAL A 82 -0.63 -7.62 5.54
CA VAL A 82 -2.08 -7.36 5.45
C VAL A 82 -2.46 -7.02 4.03
N GLY A 83 -1.76 -6.08 3.40
CA GLY A 83 -2.05 -5.59 2.05
C GLY A 83 -2.11 -6.73 1.03
N SER A 84 -1.02 -7.48 0.87
CA SER A 84 -0.92 -8.53 -0.15
C SER A 84 -1.90 -9.71 0.04
N PRO A 85 -2.05 -10.34 1.22
CA PRO A 85 -2.95 -11.49 1.37
C PRO A 85 -4.43 -11.12 1.52
N MET A 86 -4.76 -9.98 2.16
CA MET A 86 -6.15 -9.62 2.45
C MET A 86 -6.85 -9.01 1.24
N SER A 87 -6.17 -8.13 0.50
CA SER A 87 -6.75 -7.47 -0.68
C SER A 87 -7.13 -8.47 -1.76
N PHE A 88 -6.25 -9.44 -2.04
CA PHE A 88 -6.52 -10.49 -3.01
C PHE A 88 -7.73 -11.33 -2.60
N LYS A 89 -7.80 -11.74 -1.33
CA LYS A 89 -8.92 -12.52 -0.80
C LYS A 89 -10.26 -11.76 -0.85
N MET A 90 -10.26 -10.45 -0.61
CA MET A 90 -11.46 -9.63 -0.70
C MET A 90 -11.87 -9.38 -2.15
N ALA A 91 -10.92 -9.09 -3.04
CA ALA A 91 -11.20 -8.88 -4.45
C ALA A 91 -11.80 -10.12 -5.12
N CYS A 92 -11.24 -11.32 -4.85
CA CYS A 92 -11.80 -12.58 -5.31
C CYS A 92 -13.20 -12.89 -4.77
N ARG A 93 -13.62 -12.26 -3.66
CA ARG A 93 -14.98 -12.40 -3.12
C ARG A 93 -15.98 -11.44 -3.76
N MET A 94 -15.52 -10.24 -4.13
CA MET A 94 -16.38 -9.20 -4.70
C MET A 94 -16.51 -9.30 -6.22
N PHE A 95 -15.46 -9.78 -6.88
CA PHE A 95 -15.42 -9.92 -8.32
C PHE A 95 -15.05 -11.35 -8.67
N ASP A 96 -15.86 -11.94 -9.55
CA ASP A 96 -15.51 -13.19 -10.17
C ASP A 96 -14.34 -12.94 -11.13
N PRO A 97 -13.14 -13.49 -10.88
CA PRO A 97 -11.99 -13.29 -11.76
C PRO A 97 -12.25 -13.90 -13.15
N LYS A 98 -13.25 -14.78 -13.22
CA LYS A 98 -13.63 -15.57 -14.39
C LYS A 98 -14.43 -14.78 -15.43
N ASN A 99 -15.21 -13.80 -14.98
CA ASN A 99 -16.21 -13.10 -15.81
C ASN A 99 -15.89 -11.61 -16.02
N ASN A 100 -14.86 -11.07 -15.35
CA ASN A 100 -14.54 -9.64 -15.39
C ASN A 100 -13.24 -9.36 -16.14
N HIS A 101 -13.20 -8.25 -16.89
CA HIS A 101 -12.00 -7.84 -17.60
C HIS A 101 -10.81 -7.65 -16.62
N PRO A 102 -9.59 -8.13 -16.93
CA PRO A 102 -8.45 -8.13 -16.01
C PRO A 102 -8.13 -6.76 -15.39
N MET A 103 -8.36 -5.68 -16.14
CA MET A 103 -8.18 -4.30 -15.67
C MET A 103 -9.16 -3.91 -14.53
N ILE A 104 -10.40 -4.40 -14.59
CA ILE A 104 -11.42 -4.13 -13.55
C ILE A 104 -11.03 -4.89 -12.28
N PHE A 105 -10.60 -6.14 -12.42
CA PHE A 105 -10.15 -6.96 -11.31
C PHE A 105 -8.91 -6.38 -10.62
N GLU A 106 -7.93 -5.90 -11.39
CA GLU A 106 -6.76 -5.21 -10.83
C GLU A 106 -7.16 -3.94 -10.06
N THR A 107 -8.03 -3.11 -10.63
CA THR A 107 -8.51 -1.88 -9.98
C THR A 107 -9.29 -2.18 -8.70
N ALA A 108 -10.07 -3.26 -8.68
CA ALA A 108 -10.77 -3.73 -7.49
C ALA A 108 -9.81 -4.17 -6.38
N ILE A 109 -8.76 -4.96 -6.71
CA ILE A 109 -7.72 -5.33 -5.74
C ILE A 109 -7.12 -4.08 -5.11
N ILE A 110 -6.74 -3.10 -5.93
CA ILE A 110 -6.10 -1.86 -5.46
C ILE A 110 -7.03 -1.09 -4.54
N SER A 111 -8.30 -0.98 -4.92
CA SER A 111 -9.32 -0.27 -4.14
C SER A 111 -9.54 -0.95 -2.79
N CYS A 112 -9.62 -2.29 -2.77
CA CYS A 112 -9.67 -3.08 -1.53
C CYS A 112 -8.40 -2.90 -0.68
N THR A 113 -7.21 -2.87 -1.29
CA THR A 113 -5.95 -2.61 -0.58
C THR A 113 -5.99 -1.27 0.13
N VAL A 114 -6.38 -0.19 -0.56
CA VAL A 114 -6.45 1.15 0.06
C VAL A 114 -7.50 1.18 1.18
N LEU A 115 -8.66 0.56 0.98
CA LEU A 115 -9.73 0.47 1.98
C LEU A 115 -9.31 -0.27 3.26
N ILE A 116 -8.40 -1.24 3.17
CA ILE A 116 -7.90 -1.99 4.34
C ILE A 116 -6.69 -1.30 4.96
N MET A 117 -5.75 -0.88 4.12
CA MET A 117 -4.47 -0.36 4.58
C MET A 117 -4.58 1.04 5.15
N CYS A 118 -5.44 1.91 4.60
CA CYS A 118 -5.59 3.25 5.12
C CYS A 118 -6.11 3.25 6.56
N PRO A 119 -7.19 2.50 6.93
CA PRO A 119 -7.60 2.39 8.32
C PRO A 119 -6.54 1.78 9.24
N ALA A 120 -5.84 0.73 8.78
CA ALA A 120 -4.81 0.06 9.57
C ALA A 120 -3.59 0.96 9.82
N MET A 121 -3.10 1.65 8.79
CA MET A 121 -1.95 2.57 8.90
C MET A 121 -2.34 3.82 9.69
N SER A 122 -3.51 4.41 9.44
CA SER A 122 -4.02 5.54 10.22
C SER A 122 -4.22 5.18 11.69
N PHE A 123 -4.55 3.93 12.02
CA PHE A 123 -4.63 3.47 13.41
C PHE A 123 -3.26 3.46 14.09
N ILE A 124 -2.24 2.92 13.41
CA ILE A 124 -0.86 2.97 13.90
C ILE A 124 -0.42 4.43 14.07
N ALA A 125 -0.68 5.28 13.07
CA ALA A 125 -0.37 6.70 13.13
C ALA A 125 -1.07 7.41 14.30
N ALA A 126 -2.35 7.11 14.56
CA ALA A 126 -3.08 7.67 15.69
C ALA A 126 -2.41 7.38 17.03
N PHE A 127 -1.79 6.20 17.20
CA PHE A 127 -0.96 5.88 18.36
C PHE A 127 0.38 6.61 18.35
N LEU A 128 1.08 6.62 17.21
CA LEU A 128 2.42 7.22 17.08
C LEU A 128 2.42 8.73 17.33
N TYR A 129 1.38 9.42 16.84
CA TYR A 129 1.18 10.86 16.94
C TYR A 129 0.28 11.26 18.12
N TYR A 130 -0.11 10.32 18.99
CA TYR A 130 -1.00 10.61 20.10
C TYR A 130 -0.40 11.64 21.07
N PRO A 131 -1.11 12.72 21.46
CA PRO A 131 -0.60 13.76 22.36
C PRO A 131 -0.47 13.26 23.81
N TYR A 132 0.56 12.47 24.09
CA TYR A 132 0.80 11.85 25.40
C TYR A 132 1.01 12.86 26.55
N TYR A 133 1.32 14.12 26.23
CA TYR A 133 1.46 15.19 27.23
C TYR A 133 0.12 15.58 27.90
N ASN A 134 -1.03 15.29 27.28
CA ASN A 134 -2.36 15.57 27.82
C ASN A 134 -2.99 14.38 28.58
N GLY A 135 -2.25 13.28 28.77
CA GLY A 135 -2.78 12.04 29.33
C GLY A 135 -3.45 11.14 28.28
N PHE A 136 -3.55 9.85 28.60
CA PHE A 136 -4.12 8.85 27.68
C PHE A 136 -5.64 8.76 27.81
N ASN A 137 -6.34 9.00 26.70
CA ASN A 137 -7.78 8.91 26.59
C ASN A 137 -8.16 8.15 25.32
N VAL A 138 -8.94 7.09 25.48
CA VAL A 138 -9.36 6.21 24.38
C VAL A 138 -10.27 6.94 23.38
N PHE A 139 -11.12 7.87 23.84
CA PHE A 139 -11.98 8.65 22.96
C PHE A 139 -11.18 9.64 22.10
N THR A 140 -10.13 10.26 22.66
CA THR A 140 -9.21 11.11 21.88
C THR A 140 -8.46 10.30 20.84
N LEU A 141 -8.00 9.10 21.18
CA LEU A 141 -7.35 8.20 20.23
C LEU A 141 -8.30 7.81 19.09
N LEU A 142 -9.55 7.46 19.41
CA LEU A 142 -10.57 7.11 18.43
C LEU A 142 -10.91 8.30 17.52
N ALA A 143 -11.03 9.50 18.08
CA ALA A 143 -11.26 10.73 17.33
C ALA A 143 -10.10 11.00 16.35
N ASN A 144 -8.86 10.97 16.83
CA ASN A 144 -7.67 11.16 15.99
C ASN A 144 -7.59 10.10 14.89
N TRP A 145 -7.95 8.85 15.18
CA TRP A 145 -7.97 7.77 14.19
C TRP A 145 -9.00 8.02 13.08
N ILE A 146 -10.23 8.38 13.44
CA ILE A 146 -11.28 8.68 12.47
C ILE A 146 -10.91 9.92 11.65
N GLU A 147 -10.39 10.96 12.29
CA GLU A 147 -9.88 12.16 11.63
C GLU A 147 -8.80 11.83 10.60
N LEU A 148 -7.80 11.03 10.99
CA LEU A 148 -6.75 10.55 10.10
C LEU A 148 -7.33 9.75 8.93
N ILE A 149 -8.31 8.87 9.15
CA ILE A 149 -8.99 8.18 8.05
C ILE A 149 -9.65 9.17 7.11
N CYS A 150 -10.43 10.12 7.63
CA CYS A 150 -11.17 11.09 6.82
C CYS A 150 -10.26 11.98 5.96
N HIS A 151 -9.09 12.36 6.47
CA HIS A 151 -8.11 13.15 5.71
C HIS A 151 -7.30 12.28 4.73
N ASN A 152 -6.83 11.12 5.17
CA ASN A 152 -5.88 10.34 4.41
C ASN A 152 -6.55 9.46 3.34
N PHE A 153 -7.74 8.93 3.64
CA PHE A 153 -8.40 7.98 2.77
C PHE A 153 -8.74 8.54 1.38
N PRO A 154 -9.37 9.73 1.24
CA PRO A 154 -9.68 10.27 -0.07
C PRO A 154 -8.41 10.54 -0.87
N PHE A 155 -7.41 11.18 -0.25
CA PHE A 155 -6.14 11.47 -0.91
C PHE A 155 -5.44 10.18 -1.37
N ALA A 156 -5.33 9.18 -0.50
CA ALA A 156 -4.69 7.90 -0.82
C ALA A 156 -5.45 7.17 -1.93
N PHE A 157 -6.77 7.10 -1.87
CA PHE A 157 -7.58 6.41 -2.88
C PHE A 157 -7.45 7.04 -4.27
N PHE A 158 -7.68 8.35 -4.37
CA PHE A 158 -7.63 9.04 -5.66
C PHE A 158 -6.20 9.10 -6.21
N SER A 159 -5.20 9.39 -5.38
CA SER A 159 -3.80 9.40 -5.83
C SER A 159 -3.36 8.01 -6.31
N GLN A 160 -3.73 6.95 -5.59
CA GLN A 160 -3.36 5.58 -5.92
C GLN A 160 -3.95 5.15 -7.26
N VAL A 161 -5.26 5.33 -7.47
CA VAL A 161 -5.96 4.86 -8.68
C VAL A 161 -5.60 5.69 -9.91
N PHE A 162 -5.56 7.02 -9.80
CA PHE A 162 -5.45 7.90 -10.96
C PHE A 162 -4.02 8.29 -11.34
N PHE A 163 -3.08 8.32 -10.37
CA PHE A 163 -1.73 8.85 -10.62
C PHE A 163 -0.65 7.80 -10.39
N ILE A 164 -0.59 7.23 -9.19
CA ILE A 164 0.52 6.37 -8.77
C ILE A 164 0.52 5.06 -9.57
N GLN A 165 -0.63 4.41 -9.72
CA GLN A 165 -0.74 3.16 -10.48
C GLN A 165 -0.32 3.31 -11.96
N PRO A 166 -0.87 4.26 -12.74
CA PRO A 166 -0.42 4.51 -14.11
C PRO A 166 1.08 4.83 -14.18
N PHE A 167 1.58 5.67 -13.27
CA PHE A 167 2.98 6.08 -13.25
C PHE A 167 3.93 4.91 -12.94
N VAL A 168 3.64 4.11 -11.92
CA VAL A 168 4.48 2.95 -11.55
C VAL A 168 4.48 1.93 -12.68
N ARG A 169 3.34 1.68 -13.34
CA ARG A 169 3.26 0.79 -14.52
C ARG A 169 4.13 1.31 -15.66
N TRP A 170 4.09 2.61 -15.93
CA TRP A 170 4.92 3.25 -16.94
C TRP A 170 6.42 3.17 -16.61
N ALA A 171 6.80 3.51 -15.37
CA ALA A 171 8.18 3.46 -14.90
C ALA A 171 8.75 2.03 -14.93
N PHE A 172 7.98 1.06 -14.45
CA PHE A 172 8.34 -0.36 -14.51
C PHE A 172 8.50 -0.82 -15.97
N GLY A 173 7.59 -0.41 -16.86
CA GLY A 173 7.67 -0.69 -18.29
C GLY A 173 8.95 -0.17 -18.92
N LYS A 174 9.45 1.01 -18.50
CA LYS A 174 10.73 1.56 -18.95
C LYS A 174 11.94 0.81 -18.38
N ILE A 175 11.94 0.51 -17.09
CA ILE A 175 13.05 -0.19 -16.41
C ILE A 175 13.25 -1.59 -17.02
N PHE A 176 12.15 -2.30 -17.30
CA PHE A 176 12.16 -3.65 -17.86
C PHE A 176 11.86 -3.67 -19.36
N ALA A 177 12.02 -2.55 -20.07
CA ALA A 177 11.66 -2.43 -21.50
C ALA A 177 12.34 -3.50 -22.36
N LYS A 178 13.63 -3.79 -22.08
CA LYS A 178 14.40 -4.81 -22.80
C LYS A 178 13.89 -6.22 -22.55
N ASP A 179 13.52 -6.53 -21.31
CA ASP A 179 12.98 -7.83 -20.91
C ASP A 179 11.57 -8.05 -21.50
N ILE A 180 10.74 -6.99 -21.51
CA ILE A 180 9.42 -6.98 -22.17
C ILE A 180 9.55 -7.08 -23.69
N ALA A 181 10.51 -6.39 -24.31
CA ALA A 181 10.75 -6.44 -25.75
C ALA A 181 11.32 -7.80 -26.21
N ALA A 182 12.27 -8.37 -25.47
CA ALA A 182 12.76 -9.74 -25.69
C ALA A 182 11.63 -10.76 -25.56
N ARG A 183 10.72 -10.55 -24.61
CA ARG A 183 9.52 -11.35 -24.43
C ARG A 183 8.53 -11.18 -25.60
N ASN A 184 8.29 -9.98 -26.10
CA ASN A 184 7.43 -9.78 -27.28
C ASN A 184 7.99 -10.43 -28.55
N LYS A 185 9.33 -10.55 -28.65
CA LYS A 185 10.02 -11.31 -29.71
C LYS A 185 9.92 -12.82 -29.55
N ASN A 186 9.93 -13.35 -28.33
CA ASN A 186 9.72 -14.78 -28.08
C ASN A 186 8.23 -15.17 -28.15
N VAL A 187 7.33 -14.24 -27.83
CA VAL A 187 5.87 -14.40 -27.90
C VAL A 187 5.34 -14.29 -29.34
N SER A 188 6.11 -13.82 -30.33
CA SER A 188 5.68 -13.92 -31.73
C SER A 188 5.65 -15.37 -32.27
N VAL A 189 6.15 -16.34 -31.51
CA VAL A 189 5.98 -17.78 -31.80
C VAL A 189 4.77 -18.37 -31.05
N GLU A 190 4.26 -17.69 -30.02
CA GLU A 190 3.18 -18.20 -29.17
C GLU A 190 2.35 -17.03 -28.60
N ARG A 191 1.71 -16.27 -29.51
CA ARG A 191 0.50 -15.53 -29.15
C ARG A 191 -0.67 -16.45 -29.44
N PRO A 192 -1.48 -16.78 -28.44
CA PRO A 192 -2.87 -17.07 -28.71
C PRO A 192 -3.46 -15.98 -29.57
N LYS A 193 -4.05 -16.34 -30.70
CA LYS A 193 -4.74 -15.39 -31.57
C LYS A 193 -6.04 -14.86 -30.93
N ASP A 194 -6.52 -15.52 -29.88
CA ASP A 194 -7.78 -15.21 -29.20
C ASP A 194 -7.59 -14.80 -27.74
N GLU A 195 -8.33 -13.76 -27.31
CA GLU A 195 -8.45 -13.32 -25.91
C GLU A 195 -8.78 -14.49 -24.97
N THR A 196 -9.51 -15.49 -25.46
CA THR A 196 -9.93 -16.70 -24.75
C THR A 196 -8.77 -17.50 -24.15
N GLU A 197 -7.63 -17.57 -24.84
CA GLU A 197 -6.49 -18.40 -24.42
C GLU A 197 -5.50 -17.59 -23.55
N ALA A 198 -5.45 -16.27 -23.70
CA ALA A 198 -4.82 -15.38 -22.70
C ALA A 198 -5.59 -15.40 -21.37
N ILE A 199 -6.93 -15.43 -21.46
CA ILE A 199 -7.82 -15.64 -20.33
C ILE A 199 -7.55 -17.02 -19.71
N ALA A 200 -7.47 -18.09 -20.51
CA ALA A 200 -7.18 -19.45 -20.02
C ALA A 200 -5.84 -19.58 -19.26
N ASP A 201 -4.77 -18.87 -19.67
CA ASP A 201 -3.49 -18.87 -18.92
C ASP A 201 -3.64 -18.16 -17.56
N ILE A 202 -4.43 -17.08 -17.49
CA ILE A 202 -4.74 -16.40 -16.22
C ILE A 202 -5.53 -17.34 -15.30
N PHE A 203 -6.52 -18.06 -15.85
CA PHE A 203 -7.29 -19.07 -15.13
C PHE A 203 -6.43 -20.18 -14.56
N LYS A 204 -5.54 -20.75 -15.38
CA LYS A 204 -4.63 -21.81 -14.96
C LYS A 204 -3.73 -21.36 -13.80
N ARG A 205 -3.16 -20.15 -13.88
CA ARG A 205 -2.34 -19.58 -12.80
C ARG A 205 -3.14 -19.34 -11.53
N MET A 206 -4.42 -19.00 -11.65
CA MET A 206 -5.30 -18.77 -10.52
C MET A 206 -5.66 -20.08 -9.81
N ASP A 207 -5.96 -21.13 -10.56
CA ASP A 207 -6.21 -22.47 -10.00
C ASP A 207 -4.96 -23.00 -9.27
N GLU A 208 -3.76 -22.81 -9.84
CA GLU A 208 -2.50 -23.16 -9.17
C GLU A 208 -2.26 -22.37 -7.86
N ILE A 209 -2.71 -21.12 -7.77
CA ILE A 209 -2.62 -20.31 -6.55
C ILE A 209 -3.61 -20.84 -5.51
N GLN A 210 -4.82 -21.21 -5.93
CA GLN A 210 -5.86 -21.73 -5.06
C GLN A 210 -5.47 -23.09 -4.46
N GLU A 211 -4.90 -23.99 -5.27
CA GLU A 211 -4.35 -25.25 -4.79
C GLU A 211 -3.22 -25.05 -3.77
N ARG A 212 -2.30 -24.10 -4.02
CA ARG A 212 -1.23 -23.77 -3.08
C ARG A 212 -1.79 -23.28 -1.74
N LEU A 213 -2.80 -22.40 -1.76
CA LEU A 213 -3.45 -21.90 -0.55
C LEU A 213 -4.18 -23.01 0.23
N GLU A 214 -4.82 -23.95 -0.47
CA GLU A 214 -5.46 -25.11 0.16
C GLU A 214 -4.46 -26.08 0.76
N HIS A 215 -3.35 -26.33 0.07
CA HIS A 215 -2.26 -27.14 0.60
C HIS A 215 -1.67 -26.50 1.86
N GLU A 216 -1.44 -25.18 1.84
CA GLU A 216 -0.94 -24.44 2.99
C GLU A 216 -1.93 -24.46 4.17
N ARG A 217 -3.24 -24.35 3.93
CA ARG A 217 -4.26 -24.54 4.97
C ARG A 217 -4.26 -25.95 5.56
N ARG A 218 -4.11 -26.99 4.72
CA ARG A 218 -4.01 -28.39 5.18
C ARG A 218 -2.78 -28.61 6.05
N GLN A 219 -1.64 -28.04 5.65
CA GLN A 219 -0.41 -28.05 6.44
C GLN A 219 -0.59 -27.36 7.80
N ARG A 220 -1.20 -26.17 7.82
CA ARG A 220 -1.48 -25.43 9.07
C ARG A 220 -2.43 -26.19 10.00
N LYS A 221 -3.47 -26.87 9.47
CA LYS A 221 -4.36 -27.73 10.27
C LYS A 221 -3.60 -28.88 10.92
N LYS A 222 -2.77 -29.61 10.15
CA LYS A 222 -1.95 -30.70 10.68
C LYS A 222 -0.96 -30.23 11.74
N LEU A 223 -0.40 -29.04 11.57
CA LEU A 223 0.50 -28.44 12.57
C LEU A 223 -0.25 -28.07 13.85
N ALA A 224 -1.44 -27.49 13.73
CA ALA A 224 -2.28 -27.15 14.88
C ALA A 224 -2.75 -28.41 15.65
N GLU A 225 -3.08 -29.50 14.94
CA GLU A 225 -3.41 -30.80 15.55
C GLU A 225 -2.22 -31.40 16.30
N ARG A 226 -0.99 -31.28 15.77
CA ARG A 226 0.23 -31.73 16.47
C ARG A 226 0.60 -30.90 17.69
N ILE A 227 0.25 -29.62 17.73
CA ILE A 227 0.52 -28.74 18.88
C ILE A 227 -0.50 -29.00 20.01
N ASN A 228 -1.69 -29.49 19.67
CA ASN A 228 -2.75 -29.82 20.63
C ASN A 228 -2.74 -31.28 21.11
N GLN A 229 -1.74 -32.08 20.74
CA GLN A 229 -1.44 -33.42 21.27
C GLN A 229 -0.22 -33.36 22.17
#